data_AF-A0A0Q5N0T7-F1
#
_entry.id   AF-A0A0Q5N0T7-F1
#
_cell.length_a   1.000
_cell.length_b   1.000
_cell.length_c   1.000
_cell.angle_alpha   90.00
_cell.angle_beta   90.00
_cell.angle_gamma   90.00
#
_symmetry.space_group_name_H-M   'P 1'
#
loop_
_entity.id
_entity.type
_entity.pdbx_description
1 polymer ?
#
loop_
_entity_poly.entity_id
_entity_poly.type
_entity_poly.pdbx_seq_one_letter_code
_entity_poly.pdbx_strand_id
1 'polypeptide(L)'
;MDVAMKSVRKLRVHWPIGAVSLRRLVEGDLEVLKTDPGLSSLFDTLESCPDLGDFGNYRHVFESSLGFEGFTASAAANPTFGRAGERTLSPTFVLTTYLDADLPDEAVSRLVGRMIEVHPWEVPVIELSEPVRVSAAGSVRPALGRAS
;
A
#
# COMPACT_ATOMS: atom_id res chain seq x y z
N MET A 1 -6.02 -32.59 0.12
CA MET A 1 -6.44 -31.40 -0.64
C MET A 1 -5.18 -30.57 -0.79
N ASP A 2 -4.60 -30.54 -1.98
CA ASP A 2 -3.37 -29.79 -2.22
C ASP A 2 -3.71 -28.31 -2.36
N VAL A 3 -3.18 -27.51 -1.44
CA VAL A 3 -3.34 -26.07 -1.46
C VAL A 3 -2.35 -25.52 -2.49
N ALA A 4 -2.86 -24.93 -3.57
CA ALA A 4 -2.02 -24.27 -4.56
C ALA A 4 -1.35 -23.04 -3.93
N MET A 5 -0.02 -22.99 -4.00
CA MET A 5 0.79 -21.93 -3.43
C MET A 5 1.46 -21.13 -4.55
N LYS A 6 1.25 -19.82 -4.58
CA LYS A 6 1.89 -18.87 -5.48
C LYS A 6 3.13 -18.27 -4.80
N SER A 7 4.22 -18.10 -5.55
CA SER A 7 5.40 -17.34 -5.11
C SER A 7 5.17 -15.87 -5.39
N VAL A 8 5.29 -15.01 -4.39
CA VAL A 8 5.05 -13.56 -4.50
C VAL A 8 6.05 -12.78 -3.67
N ARG A 9 6.32 -11.52 -4.02
CA ARG A 9 6.99 -10.57 -3.12
C ARG A 9 5.94 -9.69 -2.47
N LYS A 10 6.08 -9.40 -1.17
CA LYS A 10 5.21 -8.48 -0.46
C LYS A 10 5.76 -7.06 -0.66
N LEU A 11 4.90 -6.16 -1.11
CA LEU A 11 5.17 -4.72 -1.18
C LEU A 11 4.37 -4.04 -0.07
N ARG A 12 5.04 -3.31 0.81
CA ARG A 12 4.41 -2.53 1.88
C ARG A 12 4.87 -1.08 1.80
N VAL A 13 3.92 -0.17 1.81
CA VAL A 13 4.20 1.27 1.80
C VAL A 13 3.46 1.98 2.93
N HIS A 14 4.16 2.95 3.51
CA HIS A 14 3.66 3.81 4.58
C HIS A 14 3.41 5.20 4.00
N TRP A 15 2.15 5.62 3.98
CA TRP A 15 1.71 6.85 3.36
C TRP A 15 1.21 7.82 4.43
N PRO A 16 1.87 8.96 4.62
CA PRO A 16 1.52 9.88 5.70
C PRO A 16 0.17 10.56 5.39
N ILE A 17 -0.67 10.69 6.40
CA ILE A 17 -2.00 11.29 6.27
C ILE A 17 -2.25 12.36 7.33
N GLY A 18 -3.10 13.33 7.00
CA GLY A 18 -3.53 14.35 7.96
C GLY A 18 -4.48 13.77 9.03
N ALA A 19 -4.60 14.45 10.16
CA ALA A 19 -5.49 14.05 11.25
C ALA A 19 -6.97 13.96 10.82
N VAL A 20 -7.41 14.82 9.91
CA VAL A 20 -8.76 14.78 9.33
C VAL A 20 -8.98 13.48 8.56
N SER A 21 -8.01 13.09 7.74
CA SER A 21 -8.08 11.87 6.93
C SER A 21 -8.05 10.61 7.80
N LEU A 22 -7.18 10.58 8.83
CA LEU A 22 -7.17 9.51 9.83
C LEU A 22 -8.56 9.36 10.49
N ARG A 23 -9.14 10.46 10.96
CA ARG A 23 -10.45 10.44 11.63
C ARG A 23 -11.53 9.87 10.74
N ARG A 24 -11.63 10.33 9.49
CA ARG A 24 -12.61 9.84 8.52
C ARG A 24 -12.45 8.34 8.27
N LEU A 25 -11.22 7.86 8.11
CA LEU A 25 -10.94 6.43 7.94
C LEU A 25 -11.35 5.59 9.15
N VAL A 26 -11.10 6.07 10.37
CA VAL A 26 -11.52 5.40 11.62
C VAL A 26 -13.05 5.38 11.75
N GLU A 27 -13.73 6.42 11.28
CA GLU A 27 -15.20 6.50 11.24
C GLU A 27 -15.81 5.65 10.10
N GLY A 28 -14.98 5.00 9.27
CA GLY A 28 -15.41 4.16 8.16
C GLY A 28 -15.79 4.93 6.88
N ASP A 29 -15.50 6.23 6.82
CA ASP A 29 -15.70 7.05 5.63
C ASP A 29 -14.58 6.83 4.62
N LEU A 30 -14.79 5.88 3.71
CA LEU A 30 -13.84 5.51 2.67
C LEU A 30 -13.79 6.49 1.48
N GLU A 31 -14.69 7.47 1.39
CA GLU A 31 -14.60 8.47 0.33
C GLU A 31 -13.35 9.35 0.48
N VAL A 32 -12.78 9.40 1.68
CA VAL A 32 -11.51 10.08 1.92
C VAL A 32 -10.34 9.51 1.11
N LEU A 33 -10.38 8.22 0.73
CA LEU A 33 -9.37 7.60 -0.14
C LEU A 33 -9.27 8.28 -1.51
N LYS A 34 -10.36 8.92 -1.97
CA LYS A 34 -10.43 9.64 -3.26
C LYS A 34 -10.26 11.14 -3.10
N THR A 35 -10.65 11.71 -1.95
CA THR A 35 -10.66 13.17 -1.76
C THR A 35 -9.39 13.71 -1.11
N ASP A 36 -8.65 12.88 -0.37
CA ASP A 36 -7.34 13.27 0.15
C ASP A 36 -6.30 13.18 -0.99
N PRO A 37 -5.60 14.27 -1.36
CA PRO A 37 -4.70 14.27 -2.51
C PRO A 37 -3.54 13.27 -2.41
N GLY A 38 -3.07 12.99 -1.18
CA GLY A 38 -2.00 12.03 -0.96
C GLY A 38 -2.50 10.60 -1.18
N LEU A 39 -3.66 10.26 -0.62
CA LEU A 39 -4.27 8.95 -0.80
C LEU A 39 -4.75 8.73 -2.23
N SER A 40 -5.38 9.73 -2.87
CA SER A 40 -5.85 9.60 -4.25
C SER A 40 -4.68 9.30 -5.19
N SER A 41 -3.56 10.00 -5.03
CA SER A 41 -2.34 9.77 -5.83
C SER A 41 -1.75 8.37 -5.63
N LEU A 42 -1.82 7.83 -4.39
CA LEU A 42 -1.44 6.45 -4.11
C LEU A 42 -2.36 5.48 -4.88
N PHE A 43 -3.68 5.64 -4.77
CA PHE A 43 -4.63 4.73 -5.44
C PHE A 43 -4.55 4.81 -6.96
N ASP A 44 -4.40 6.01 -7.53
CA ASP A 44 -4.18 6.19 -8.98
C ASP A 44 -2.91 5.46 -9.44
N THR A 45 -1.84 5.50 -8.64
CA THR A 45 -0.60 4.77 -8.93
C THR A 45 -0.81 3.26 -8.91
N LEU A 46 -1.55 2.75 -7.93
CA LEU A 46 -1.87 1.32 -7.81
C LEU A 46 -2.76 0.83 -8.96
N GLU A 47 -3.76 1.62 -9.35
CA GLU A 47 -4.65 1.30 -10.48
C GLU A 47 -3.91 1.30 -11.82
N SER A 48 -2.88 2.14 -11.97
CA SER A 48 -2.05 2.17 -13.18
C SER A 48 -1.15 0.94 -13.38
N CYS A 49 -1.05 0.06 -12.37
CA CYS A 49 -0.12 -1.07 -12.34
C CYS A 49 -0.88 -2.41 -12.23
N PRO A 50 -1.21 -3.06 -13.37
CA PRO A 50 -2.05 -4.26 -13.37
C PRO A 50 -1.40 -5.48 -12.68
N ASP A 51 -0.08 -5.49 -12.55
CA ASP A 51 0.68 -6.59 -11.93
C ASP A 51 0.53 -6.61 -10.39
N LEU A 52 0.00 -5.54 -9.79
CA LEU A 52 -0.19 -5.45 -8.34
C LEU A 52 -1.41 -6.23 -7.88
N GLY A 53 -1.18 -7.11 -6.91
CA GLY A 53 -2.22 -7.91 -6.28
C GLY A 53 -2.97 -8.78 -7.28
N ASP A 54 -2.29 -9.28 -8.33
CA ASP A 54 -2.89 -10.17 -9.31
C ASP A 54 -2.92 -11.62 -8.79
N PHE A 55 -4.14 -12.08 -8.52
CA PHE A 55 -4.47 -13.45 -8.14
C PHE A 55 -5.50 -14.06 -9.10
N GLY A 56 -5.49 -13.66 -10.38
CA GLY A 56 -6.35 -14.17 -11.44
C GLY A 56 -7.68 -13.43 -11.50
N ASN A 57 -8.76 -14.04 -10.98
CA ASN A 57 -10.10 -13.41 -10.97
C ASN A 57 -10.19 -12.19 -10.03
N TYR A 58 -9.20 -12.03 -9.15
CA TYR A 58 -9.07 -10.90 -8.24
C TYR A 58 -7.81 -10.13 -8.61
N ARG A 59 -7.98 -8.86 -8.97
CA ARG A 59 -6.90 -7.92 -9.31
C ARG A 59 -6.86 -6.79 -8.30
N HIS A 60 -5.73 -6.12 -8.19
CA HIS A 60 -5.52 -5.04 -7.23
C HIS A 60 -5.83 -5.48 -5.79
N VAL A 61 -5.50 -6.72 -5.44
CA VAL A 61 -5.65 -7.22 -4.06
C VAL A 61 -4.65 -6.52 -3.15
N PHE A 62 -5.14 -5.82 -2.15
CA PHE A 62 -4.33 -5.19 -1.11
C PHE A 62 -5.01 -5.31 0.26
N GLU A 63 -4.20 -5.14 1.29
CA GLU A 63 -4.62 -4.88 2.67
C GLU A 63 -4.28 -3.43 3.01
N SER A 64 -5.18 -2.75 3.72
CA SER A 64 -4.90 -1.43 4.31
C SER A 64 -5.02 -1.47 5.82
N SER A 65 -4.15 -0.71 6.50
CA SER A 65 -4.20 -0.48 7.94
C SER A 65 -3.87 0.97 8.28
N LEU A 66 -4.12 1.38 9.52
CA LEU A 66 -3.81 2.71 10.05
C LEU A 66 -2.80 2.57 11.17
N GLY A 67 -1.90 3.54 11.28
CA GLY A 67 -0.89 3.57 12.33
C GLY A 67 -0.28 4.95 12.55
N PHE A 68 0.81 4.97 13.29
CA PHE A 68 1.63 6.15 13.52
C PHE A 68 3.09 5.84 13.24
N GLU A 69 3.77 6.73 12.54
CA GLU A 69 5.22 6.66 12.31
C GLU A 69 5.94 7.71 13.14
N GLY A 70 7.02 7.28 13.80
CA GLY A 70 7.78 8.12 14.71
C GLY A 70 9.17 8.46 14.19
N PHE A 71 9.46 9.74 14.00
CA PHE A 71 10.74 10.21 13.48
C PHE A 71 11.22 11.49 14.17
N THR A 72 12.50 11.80 13.99
CA THR A 72 13.09 13.09 14.35
C THR A 72 13.75 13.64 13.10
N ALA A 73 13.19 14.71 12.54
CA ALA A 73 13.71 15.30 11.31
C ALA A 73 15.05 15.98 11.58
N SER A 74 16.02 15.80 10.68
CA SER A 74 17.29 16.52 10.75
C SER A 74 17.09 18.00 10.38
N ALA A 75 18.08 18.86 10.67
CA ALA A 75 18.04 20.28 10.29
C ALA A 75 17.98 20.51 8.77
N ALA A 76 18.38 19.52 7.97
CA ALA A 76 18.35 19.59 6.51
C ALA A 76 17.06 19.03 5.89
N ALA A 77 16.16 18.46 6.70
CA ALA A 77 14.90 17.89 6.21
C ALA A 77 13.78 18.93 6.19
N ASN A 78 12.86 18.78 5.23
CA ASN A 78 11.63 19.55 5.09
C ASN A 78 10.41 18.61 5.17
N PRO A 79 10.14 18.03 6.35
CA PRO A 79 9.16 16.96 6.47
C PRO A 79 7.74 17.48 6.26
N THR A 80 6.89 16.64 5.65
CA THR A 80 5.45 16.93 5.45
C THR A 80 4.72 17.19 6.77
N PHE A 81 5.17 16.55 7.85
CA PHE A 81 4.64 16.69 9.20
C PHE A 81 5.77 16.90 10.21
N GLY A 82 5.50 17.65 11.28
CA GLY A 82 6.48 17.92 12.33
C GLY A 82 7.47 19.03 11.99
N ARG A 83 8.57 19.09 12.75
CA ARG A 83 9.62 20.11 12.62
C ARG A 83 11.01 19.51 12.83
N ALA A 84 12.02 20.11 12.20
CA ALA A 84 13.41 19.73 12.39
C ALA A 84 13.82 19.79 13.88
N GLY A 85 14.49 18.75 14.36
CA GLY A 85 14.92 18.60 15.76
C GLY A 85 13.84 18.12 16.73
N GLU A 86 12.57 18.04 16.32
CA GLU A 86 11.47 17.60 17.16
C GLU A 86 11.15 16.11 16.95
N ARG A 87 10.87 15.39 18.04
CA ARG A 87 10.31 14.03 17.94
C ARG A 87 8.84 14.13 17.53
N THR A 88 8.54 13.63 16.34
CA THR A 88 7.20 13.69 15.73
C THR A 88 6.59 12.29 15.66
N LEU A 89 5.29 12.20 15.92
CA LEU A 89 4.45 11.06 15.55
C LEU A 89 3.47 11.51 14.46
N SER A 90 3.55 10.92 13.28
CA SER A 90 2.68 11.22 12.15
C SER A 90 1.65 10.12 11.94
N PRO A 91 0.36 10.43 11.76
CA PRO A 91 -0.61 9.46 11.28
C PRO A 91 -0.20 8.93 9.89
N THR A 92 -0.43 7.63 9.70
CA THR A 92 -0.01 6.92 8.49
C THR A 92 -1.09 5.94 8.04
N PHE A 93 -1.41 5.98 6.75
CA PHE A 93 -2.09 4.91 6.03
C PHE A 93 -1.07 3.90 5.53
N VAL A 94 -1.23 2.64 5.87
CA VAL A 94 -0.30 1.58 5.46
C VAL A 94 -0.99 0.68 4.46
N LEU A 95 -0.38 0.49 3.29
CA LEU A 95 -0.88 -0.39 2.26
C LEU A 95 0.10 -1.54 2.03
N THR A 96 -0.43 -2.77 2.05
CA THR A 96 0.32 -3.99 1.73
C THR A 96 -0.32 -4.67 0.53
N THR A 97 0.48 -5.02 -0.48
CA THR A 97 0.03 -5.79 -1.64
C THR A 97 1.12 -6.77 -2.07
N TYR A 98 0.89 -7.49 -3.17
CA TYR A 98 1.75 -8.56 -3.64
C TYR A 98 2.13 -8.35 -5.10
N LEU A 99 3.37 -8.67 -5.42
CA LEU A 99 3.90 -8.74 -6.77
C LEU A 99 4.22 -10.20 -7.08
N ASP A 100 4.13 -10.58 -8.35
CA ASP A 100 4.69 -11.86 -8.77
C ASP A 100 6.19 -11.91 -8.45
N ALA A 101 6.66 -13.04 -7.90
CA ALA A 101 8.06 -13.21 -7.56
C ALA A 101 8.95 -13.17 -8.80
N ASP A 102 8.41 -13.59 -9.96
CA ASP A 102 9.14 -13.65 -11.22
C ASP A 102 9.03 -12.34 -12.04
N LEU A 103 8.40 -11.31 -11.49
CA LEU A 103 8.29 -10.00 -12.15
C LEU A 103 9.70 -9.39 -12.34
N PRO A 104 10.07 -8.91 -13.55
CA PRO A 104 11.40 -8.35 -13.80
C PRO A 104 11.73 -7.18 -12.88
N ASP A 105 12.99 -7.09 -12.45
CA ASP A 105 13.44 -6.04 -11.52
C ASP A 105 13.28 -4.64 -12.11
N GLU A 106 13.35 -4.47 -13.43
CA GLU A 106 13.07 -3.20 -14.09
C GLU A 106 11.60 -2.79 -13.97
N ALA A 107 10.68 -3.76 -13.99
CA ALA A 107 9.25 -3.49 -13.79
C ALA A 107 8.98 -3.09 -12.34
N VAL A 108 9.58 -3.80 -11.38
CA VAL A 108 9.51 -3.46 -9.95
C VAL A 108 10.10 -2.08 -9.69
N SER A 109 11.28 -1.78 -10.26
CA SER A 109 11.96 -0.49 -10.09
C SER A 109 11.15 0.66 -10.66
N ARG A 110 10.48 0.48 -11.80
CA ARG A 110 9.57 1.50 -12.37
C ARG A 110 8.36 1.75 -11.48
N LEU A 111 7.78 0.68 -10.93
CA LEU A 111 6.65 0.79 -10.00
C LEU A 111 7.06 1.56 -8.73
N VAL A 112 8.13 1.14 -8.08
CA VAL A 112 8.65 1.77 -6.86
C VAL A 112 9.04 3.21 -7.15
N GLY A 113 9.68 3.49 -8.29
CA GLY A 113 10.01 4.84 -8.74
C GLY A 113 8.80 5.75 -8.86
N ARG A 114 7.68 5.27 -9.44
CA ARG A 114 6.42 6.03 -9.50
C ARG A 114 5.86 6.32 -8.12
N MET A 115 5.86 5.31 -7.23
CA MET A 115 5.41 5.51 -5.85
C MET A 115 6.25 6.57 -5.13
N ILE A 116 7.57 6.56 -5.33
CA ILE A 116 8.48 7.57 -4.78
C ILE A 116 8.15 8.96 -5.32
N GLU A 117 7.93 9.09 -6.64
CA GLU A 117 7.66 10.37 -7.30
C GLU A 117 6.41 11.06 -6.77
N VAL A 118 5.35 10.31 -6.47
CA VAL A 118 4.09 10.86 -5.96
C VAL A 118 4.01 10.85 -4.42
N HIS A 119 5.06 10.37 -3.74
CA HIS A 119 5.03 10.20 -2.29
C HIS A 119 5.04 11.55 -1.56
N PRO A 120 4.21 11.76 -0.51
CA PRO A 120 4.20 13.02 0.21
C PRO A 120 5.49 13.31 1.00
N TRP A 121 6.15 12.27 1.52
CA TRP A 121 7.47 12.40 2.16
C TRP A 121 8.59 12.57 1.15
N GLU A 122 9.58 13.38 1.54
CA GLU A 122 10.84 13.54 0.81
C GLU A 122 11.66 12.25 0.72
N VAL A 123 11.59 11.41 1.76
CA VAL A 123 12.32 10.14 1.85
C VAL A 123 11.33 9.01 2.16
N PRO A 124 10.61 8.50 1.15
CA PRO A 124 9.70 7.37 1.32
C PRO A 124 10.46 6.09 1.72
N VAL A 125 9.91 5.35 2.67
CA VAL A 125 10.41 4.01 3.02
C VAL A 125 9.40 2.99 2.49
N ILE A 126 9.78 2.32 1.40
CA ILE A 126 8.97 1.29 0.74
C ILE A 126 9.66 -0.06 0.97
N GLU A 127 8.93 -0.98 1.59
CA GLU A 127 9.42 -2.33 1.89
C GLU A 127 9.05 -3.28 0.74
N LEU A 128 10.05 -4.00 0.24
CA LEU A 128 9.86 -5.13 -0.66
C LEU A 128 10.49 -6.36 -0.01
N SER A 129 9.70 -7.41 0.21
CA SER A 129 10.21 -8.65 0.79
C SER A 129 10.94 -9.51 -0.23
N GLU A 130 11.77 -10.42 0.26
CA GLU A 130 12.11 -11.65 -0.45
C GLU A 130 10.83 -12.44 -0.82
N PRO A 131 10.90 -13.37 -1.80
CA PRO A 131 9.76 -14.19 -2.16
C PRO A 131 9.16 -14.95 -0.96
N VAL A 132 7.84 -14.81 -0.80
CA VAL A 132 7.02 -15.56 0.14
C VAL A 132 6.02 -16.44 -0.62
N ARG A 133 5.50 -17.46 0.04
CA ARG A 133 4.50 -18.37 -0.54
C ARG A 133 3.13 -18.04 0.03
N VAL A 134 2.17 -17.75 -0.83
CA VAL A 134 0.78 -17.47 -0.45
C VAL A 134 -0.18 -18.45 -1.11
N SER A 135 -1.23 -18.83 -0.41
CA SER A 135 -2.32 -19.63 -0.97
C SER A 135 -3.34 -18.71 -1.62
N ALA A 136 -3.59 -18.90 -2.91
CA ALA A 136 -4.71 -18.27 -3.61
C ALA A 136 -5.52 -19.35 -4.33
N ALA A 137 -6.83 -19.41 -4.08
CA ALA A 137 -7.70 -20.36 -4.77
C ALA A 137 -7.91 -19.90 -6.22
N GLY A 138 -7.17 -20.49 -7.16
CA GLY A 138 -7.25 -20.17 -8.60
C GLY A 138 -8.56 -20.56 -9.29
N SER A 139 -9.52 -21.16 -8.57
CA SER A 139 -10.84 -21.52 -9.08
C SER A 139 -11.89 -21.32 -7.99
N VAL A 140 -12.86 -20.44 -8.25
CA VAL A 140 -14.03 -20.20 -7.41
C VAL A 140 -14.85 -21.49 -7.34
N ARG A 141 -14.98 -22.10 -6.15
CA ARG A 141 -16.15 -22.95 -5.89
C ARG A 141 -17.37 -22.06 -6.05
N PRO A 142 -18.42 -22.45 -6.80
CA PRO A 142 -19.63 -21.65 -6.89
C PRO A 142 -20.09 -21.34 -5.46
N ALA A 143 -20.25 -20.05 -5.16
CA ALA A 143 -20.69 -19.61 -3.85
C ALA A 143 -21.99 -20.36 -3.52
N LEU A 144 -22.01 -21.07 -2.39
CA LEU A 144 -23.25 -21.61 -1.84
C LEU A 144 -24.24 -20.44 -1.76
N GLY A 145 -25.42 -20.67 -2.34
CA GLY A 145 -26.32 -19.65 -2.86
C GLY A 145 -26.46 -18.39 -2.02
N ARG A 146 -26.48 -17.23 -2.70
CA ARG A 146 -27.05 -16.01 -2.15
C ARG A 146 -28.51 -16.31 -1.83
N ALA A 147 -28.85 -16.34 -0.54
CA ALA A 147 -30.24 -16.18 -0.14
C ALA A 147 -30.70 -14.79 -0.56
N SER A 148 -31.80 -14.77 -1.32
CA SER A 148 -32.48 -13.59 -1.84
C SER A 148 -32.92 -12.62 -0.75
#